data_AF-A0A969DHF9-F1
#
_entry.id   AF-A0A969DHF9-F1
#
_cell.length_a   1.000
_cell.length_b   1.000
_cell.length_c   1.000
_cell.angle_alpha   90.00
_cell.angle_beta   90.00
_cell.angle_gamma   90.00
#
_symmetry.space_group_name_H-M   'P 1'
#
loop_
_entity.id
_entity.type
_entity.pdbx_description
1 polymer ?
#
loop_
_entity_poly.entity_id
_entity_poly.type
_entity_poly.pdbx_seq_one_letter_code
_entity_poly.pdbx_strand_id
1 'polypeptide(L)'
;LSQKEWRIILNKTVNCTGAELARMVEKAARKLFHQGLKMNIGLGELLEQREKMVPLYVRDTDRILAIANRAKFFAQPASSEDTSEFAPVLTSFWGDTQ
;
A
#
# COMPACT_ATOMS: atom_id res chain seq x y z
N LEU A 1 8.61 0.03 -14.07
CA LEU A 1 8.85 0.44 -12.67
C LEU A 1 10.10 -0.27 -12.17
N SER A 2 11.09 0.48 -11.70
CA SER A 2 12.31 -0.02 -11.07
C SER A 2 12.07 -0.40 -9.61
N GLN A 3 13.00 -1.15 -9.01
CA GLN A 3 12.95 -1.55 -7.60
C GLN A 3 12.83 -0.33 -6.65
N LYS A 4 13.54 0.77 -6.96
CA LYS A 4 13.45 2.02 -6.19
C LYS A 4 12.05 2.63 -6.26
N GLU A 5 11.43 2.65 -7.44
CA GLU A 5 10.08 3.19 -7.63
C GLU A 5 9.04 2.34 -6.89
N TRP A 6 9.18 1.01 -6.90
CA TRP A 6 8.33 0.12 -6.12
C TRP A 6 8.45 0.36 -4.61
N ARG A 7 9.67 0.55 -4.10
CA ARG A 7 9.87 0.93 -2.69
C ARG A 7 9.18 2.24 -2.33
N ILE A 8 9.21 3.23 -3.23
CA ILE A 8 8.49 4.50 -3.03
C ILE A 8 6.98 4.25 -2.92
N ILE A 9 6.42 3.44 -3.83
CA ILE A 9 4.99 3.12 -3.83
C ILE A 9 4.62 2.43 -2.51
N LEU A 10 5.33 1.37 -2.14
CA LEU A 10 5.08 0.59 -0.92
C LEU A 10 5.08 1.48 0.32
N ASN A 11 6.10 2.34 0.48
CA ASN A 11 6.19 3.28 1.59
C ASN A 11 5.03 4.27 1.64
N LYS A 12 4.52 4.70 0.47
CA LYS A 12 3.38 5.63 0.38
C LYS A 12 2.04 4.93 0.60
N THR A 13 1.98 3.62 0.43
CA THR A 13 0.74 2.82 0.56
C THR A 13 0.64 2.02 1.85
N VAL A 14 1.49 2.30 2.86
CA VAL A 14 1.39 1.68 4.17
C VAL A 14 -0.02 1.90 4.75
N ASN A 15 -0.60 0.84 5.33
CA ASN A 15 -1.97 0.79 5.86
C ASN A 15 -3.11 0.97 4.84
N CYS A 16 -2.81 0.91 3.53
CA CYS A 16 -3.85 0.75 2.52
C CYS A 16 -4.32 -0.72 2.49
N THR A 17 -5.62 -0.90 2.35
CA THR A 17 -6.25 -2.21 2.11
C THR A 17 -6.07 -2.63 0.65
N GLY A 18 -6.19 -3.93 0.37
CA GLY A 18 -6.13 -4.45 -1.02
C GLY A 18 -7.15 -3.79 -1.95
N ALA A 19 -8.35 -3.49 -1.44
CA ALA A 19 -9.39 -2.80 -2.21
C ALA A 19 -8.98 -1.35 -2.57
N GLU A 20 -8.30 -0.65 -1.67
CA GLU A 20 -7.79 0.70 -1.92
C GLU A 20 -6.66 0.70 -2.96
N LEU A 21 -5.77 -0.29 -2.89
CA LEU A 21 -4.70 -0.49 -3.88
C LEU A 21 -5.28 -0.76 -5.27
N ALA A 22 -6.25 -1.67 -5.38
CA ALA A 22 -6.95 -1.95 -6.63
C ALA A 22 -7.61 -0.67 -7.20
N ARG A 23 -8.34 0.07 -6.35
CA ARG A 23 -8.99 1.32 -6.74
C ARG A 23 -8.01 2.39 -7.22
N MET A 24 -6.82 2.47 -6.61
CA MET A 24 -5.76 3.39 -7.01
C MET A 24 -5.30 3.11 -8.45
N VAL A 25 -5.03 1.84 -8.78
CA VAL A 25 -4.62 1.42 -10.12
C VAL A 25 -5.73 1.62 -11.13
N GLU A 26 -6.97 1.24 -10.79
CA GLU A 26 -8.13 1.43 -11.66
C GLU A 26 -8.37 2.91 -12.01
N LYS A 27 -8.25 3.81 -11.02
CA LYS A 27 -8.40 5.24 -11.26
C LYS A 27 -7.28 5.79 -12.15
N ALA A 28 -6.05 5.31 -11.99
CA ALA A 28 -4.93 5.71 -12.83
C ALA A 28 -5.17 5.28 -14.29
N ALA A 29 -5.56 4.02 -14.49
CA ALA A 29 -5.91 3.48 -15.81
C ALA A 29 -7.07 4.25 -16.45
N ARG A 30 -8.16 4.50 -15.70
CA ARG A 30 -9.29 5.29 -16.18
C ARG A 30 -8.85 6.70 -16.58
N LYS A 31 -8.01 7.36 -15.78
CA LYS A 31 -7.51 8.69 -16.10
C LYS A 31 -6.77 8.71 -17.45
N LEU A 32 -5.84 7.78 -17.66
CA LEU A 32 -5.10 7.66 -18.93
C LEU A 32 -6.02 7.40 -20.11
N PHE A 33 -7.01 6.52 -19.94
CA PHE A 33 -8.01 6.23 -20.96
C PHE A 33 -8.81 7.47 -21.39
N HIS A 34 -9.31 8.26 -20.42
CA HIS A 34 -10.08 9.48 -20.73
C HIS A 34 -9.22 10.55 -21.40
N GLN A 35 -7.90 10.53 -21.20
CA GLN A 35 -6.96 11.46 -21.83
C GLN A 35 -6.50 10.99 -23.22
N GLY A 36 -6.95 9.82 -23.70
CA GLY A 36 -6.51 9.24 -24.96
C GLY A 36 -5.01 8.88 -24.98
N LEU A 37 -4.39 8.77 -23.80
CA LEU A 37 -2.97 8.45 -23.67
C LEU A 37 -2.74 6.93 -23.77
N LYS A 38 -1.51 6.55 -24.05
CA LYS A 38 -1.09 5.13 -23.97
C LYS A 38 -1.31 4.62 -22.54
N MET A 39 -1.79 3.39 -22.43
CA MET A 39 -2.07 2.71 -21.15
C MET A 39 -0.77 2.26 -20.46
N ASN A 40 0.12 3.20 -20.14
CA ASN A 40 1.35 2.95 -19.41
C ASN A 40 1.24 3.58 -18.02
N ILE A 41 1.06 2.75 -17.00
CA ILE A 41 0.90 3.20 -15.61
C ILE A 41 2.29 3.23 -14.96
N GLY A 42 2.83 4.42 -14.76
CA GLY A 42 4.11 4.66 -14.10
C GLY A 42 3.96 5.06 -12.64
N LEU A 43 5.09 5.49 -12.05
CA LEU A 43 5.13 5.93 -10.65
C LEU A 43 4.27 7.19 -10.44
N GLY A 44 4.36 8.16 -11.36
CA GLY A 44 3.68 9.45 -11.25
C GLY A 44 2.16 9.30 -11.22
N GLU A 45 1.62 8.45 -12.09
CA GLU A 45 0.18 8.20 -12.20
C GLU A 45 -0.36 7.54 -10.92
N LEU A 46 0.38 6.59 -10.36
CA LEU A 46 0.01 5.91 -9.11
C LEU A 46 0.09 6.86 -7.91
N LEU A 47 1.17 7.63 -7.79
CA LEU A 47 1.33 8.60 -6.70
C LEU A 47 0.27 9.70 -6.76
N GLU A 48 -0.09 10.17 -7.96
CA GLU A 48 -1.17 11.15 -8.10
C GLU A 48 -2.51 10.60 -7.59
N GLN A 49 -2.85 9.35 -7.92
CA GLN A 49 -4.07 8.73 -7.39
C GLN A 49 -3.98 8.49 -5.89
N ARG A 50 -2.78 8.19 -5.38
CA ARG A 50 -2.54 8.00 -3.95
C ARG A 50 -2.84 9.26 -3.14
N GLU A 51 -2.37 10.41 -3.60
CA GLU A 51 -2.58 11.72 -2.94
C GLU A 51 -4.07 12.13 -2.96
N LYS A 52 -4.82 11.72 -3.98
CA LYS A 52 -6.27 11.98 -4.08
C LYS A 52 -7.13 11.04 -3.23
N MET A 53 -6.53 10.02 -2.62
CA MET A 53 -7.24 9.00 -1.86
C MET A 53 -7.00 9.18 -0.37
N VAL A 54 -8.08 9.20 0.42
CA VAL A 54 -8.03 9.13 1.88
C VAL A 54 -8.24 7.67 2.29
N PRO A 55 -7.22 6.98 2.85
CA PRO A 55 -7.37 5.62 3.33
C PRO A 55 -8.36 5.51 4.48
N LEU A 56 -8.99 4.36 4.60
CA LEU A 56 -9.87 4.02 5.71
C LEU A 56 -9.13 4.12 7.05
N TYR A 57 -7.86 3.71 7.09
CA TYR A 57 -7.01 3.82 8.27
C TYR A 57 -6.84 5.27 8.74
N VAL A 58 -6.67 6.22 7.82
CA VAL A 58 -6.53 7.65 8.14
C VAL A 58 -7.87 8.24 8.57
N ARG A 59 -8.97 7.77 7.96
CA ARG A 59 -10.31 8.28 8.26
C ARG A 59 -10.80 7.92 9.66
N ASP A 60 -10.51 6.70 10.13
CA ASP A 60 -11.00 6.20 11.42
C ASP A 60 -9.98 5.23 12.03
N THR A 61 -8.86 5.79 12.50
CA THR A 61 -7.72 4.99 12.99
C THR A 61 -8.10 4.12 14.19
N ASP A 62 -8.80 4.67 15.18
CA ASP A 62 -9.16 3.95 16.41
C ASP A 62 -10.06 2.76 16.13
N ARG A 63 -11.08 2.91 15.29
CA ARG A 63 -11.96 1.78 14.96
C ARG A 63 -11.22 0.71 14.18
N ILE A 64 -10.35 1.10 13.24
CA ILE A 64 -9.57 0.12 12.46
C ILE A 64 -8.60 -0.64 13.34
N LEU A 65 -7.92 0.04 14.27
CA LEU A 65 -7.06 -0.62 15.26
C LEU A 65 -7.87 -1.52 16.20
N ALA A 66 -9.05 -1.10 16.64
CA ALA A 66 -9.93 -1.93 17.47
C ALA A 66 -10.38 -3.21 16.73
N ILE A 67 -10.74 -3.09 15.45
CA ILE A 67 -11.09 -4.24 14.60
C ILE A 67 -9.88 -5.16 14.45
N ALA A 68 -8.70 -4.63 14.11
CA ALA A 68 -7.48 -5.40 13.94
C ALA A 68 -7.09 -6.14 15.23
N ASN A 69 -7.17 -5.47 16.38
CA ASN A 69 -6.84 -6.07 17.67
C ASN A 69 -7.81 -7.18 18.08
N ARG A 70 -9.12 -7.02 17.80
CA ARG A 70 -10.09 -8.09 18.02
C ARG A 70 -9.82 -9.26 17.08
N ALA A 71 -9.57 -9.00 15.80
CA ALA A 71 -9.33 -10.05 14.80
C ALA A 71 -8.12 -10.93 15.12
N LYS A 72 -7.08 -10.40 15.78
CA LYS A 72 -5.90 -11.18 16.20
C LYS A 72 -6.23 -12.45 16.99
N PHE A 73 -7.35 -12.47 17.72
CA PHE A 73 -7.77 -13.60 18.54
C PHE A 73 -8.70 -14.58 17.80
N PHE A 74 -9.19 -14.22 16.62
CA PHE A 74 -10.20 -15.01 15.88
C PHE A 74 -9.78 -15.36 14.45
N ALA A 75 -8.81 -14.66 13.88
CA ALA A 75 -8.39 -14.82 12.49
C ALA A 75 -6.89 -15.09 12.39
N GLN A 76 -6.50 -15.83 11.35
CA GLN A 76 -5.11 -16.02 10.97
C GLN A 76 -4.77 -15.13 9.78
N PRO A 77 -3.49 -14.73 9.62
CA PRO A 77 -3.03 -14.04 8.43
C PRO A 77 -3.36 -14.83 7.17
N ALA A 78 -3.83 -14.15 6.13
CA ALA A 78 -4.14 -14.76 4.84
C ALA A 78 -2.89 -15.08 4.01
N SER A 79 -1.73 -14.56 4.41
CA SER A 79 -0.44 -14.73 3.74
C SER A 79 0.65 -15.07 4.74
N SER A 80 1.70 -15.75 4.27
CA SER A 80 2.94 -15.93 5.02
C SER A 80 3.65 -14.59 5.25
N GLU A 81 4.65 -14.60 6.12
CA GLU A 81 5.55 -13.47 6.33
C GLU A 81 6.28 -13.10 5.01
N ASP A 82 6.57 -11.81 4.85
CA ASP A 82 7.22 -11.29 3.65
C ASP A 82 8.72 -11.58 3.70
N THR A 83 9.20 -12.43 2.79
CA THR A 83 10.61 -12.78 2.60
C THR A 83 11.19 -12.15 1.32
N SER A 84 10.47 -11.22 0.70
CA SER A 84 10.88 -10.59 -0.55
C SER A 84 12.01 -9.56 -0.36
N GLU A 85 12.60 -9.13 -1.48
CA GLU A 85 13.56 -8.01 -1.50
C GLU A 85 12.99 -6.65 -1.05
N PHE A 86 11.67 -6.58 -0.87
CA PHE A 86 10.94 -5.41 -0.39
C PHE A 86 10.56 -5.51 1.09
N ALA A 87 10.84 -6.64 1.74
CA ALA A 87 10.61 -6.81 3.16
C ALA A 87 11.34 -5.71 3.94
N PRO A 88 10.69 -5.13 4.98
CA PRO A 88 11.33 -4.14 5.82
C PRO A 88 12.57 -4.74 6.48
N VAL A 89 13.63 -3.94 6.61
CA VAL A 89 14.86 -4.39 7.27
C VAL A 89 14.52 -4.77 8.71
N LEU A 90 14.93 -5.96 9.14
CA LEU A 90 14.82 -6.39 10.53
C LEU A 90 15.64 -5.42 11.37
N THR A 91 14.94 -4.49 12.01
CA THR A 91 15.52 -3.56 12.98
C THR A 91 15.35 -4.21 14.33
N SER A 92 16.46 -4.55 14.98
CA SER A 92 16.45 -4.90 16.39
C SER A 92 15.83 -3.75 17.19
N PHE A 93 15.24 -4.03 18.35
CA PHE A 93 14.74 -3.01 19.28
C PHE A 93 15.81 -1.94 19.61
N TRP A 94 17.09 -2.32 19.49
CA TRP A 94 18.26 -1.46 19.73
C TRP A 94 18.79 -0.74 18.48
N GLY A 95 18.14 -0.90 17.32
CA GLY A 95 18.56 -0.28 16.06
C GLY A 95 19.69 -1.02 15.33
N ASP A 96 20.18 -2.14 15.88
CA ASP A 96 21.13 -2.99 15.18
C ASP A 96 20.43 -3.74 14.04
N THR A 97 20.94 -3.55 12.82
CA THR A 97 20.55 -4.36 11.66
C THR A 97 21.32 -5.68 11.72
N GLN A 98 20.62 -6.81 11.86
CA GLN A 98 21.23 -8.13 11.64
C GLN A 98 21.38 -8.43 10.15
#